data_AF-A0A0S8HDV3-F1
#
_entry.id   AF-A0A0S8HDV3-F1
#
_cell.length_a   1.000
_cell.length_b   1.000
_cell.length_c   1.000
_cell.angle_alpha   90.00
_cell.angle_beta   90.00
_cell.angle_gamma   90.00
#
_symmetry.space_group_name_H-M   'P 1'
#
loop_
_entity.id
_entity.type
_entity.pdbx_description
1 polymer ?
#
loop_
_entity_poly.entity_id
_entity_poly.type
_entity_poly.pdbx_seq_one_letter_code
_entity_poly.pdbx_strand_id
1 'polypeptide(L)'
;MAATVLVQLSVWAFAVRRMPAADAAALTLLASVLWVFIAAPIFAAGGRTGLEGLFRGGSVIDASIVLLVVLAVRGRPLQWMGAVKVYLILAAVGLTQCALVWTAGSARARHVLAAAAVLLVLAVSAGPFWANGAIMAAPGPWRDRIGYAVVAANPVFAFAGCLPKGSFIWHQKPLLYEFTVLGRDSPMHPAAWYVTVMVYAVLAAAVAAAAVARRAGKTPSH
;
A
#
# COMPACT_ATOMS: atom_id res chain seq x y z
N MET A 1 -17.95 5.95 -1.96
CA MET A 1 -17.07 7.13 -1.92
C MET A 1 -17.35 8.01 -0.71
N ALA A 2 -18.56 8.57 -0.53
CA ALA A 2 -18.88 9.49 0.57
C ALA A 2 -18.53 8.94 1.97
N ALA A 3 -18.86 7.68 2.27
CA ALA A 3 -18.51 7.04 3.54
C ALA A 3 -16.98 6.96 3.77
N THR A 4 -16.20 6.61 2.74
CA THR A 4 -14.73 6.59 2.82
C THR A 4 -14.18 7.97 3.12
N VAL A 5 -14.66 8.99 2.41
CA VAL A 5 -14.26 10.38 2.62
C VAL A 5 -14.60 10.82 4.05
N LEU A 6 -15.81 10.49 4.53
CA LEU A 6 -16.23 10.82 5.89
C LEU A 6 -15.32 10.17 6.94
N VAL A 7 -14.98 8.89 6.79
CA VAL A 7 -14.07 8.18 7.70
C VAL A 7 -12.70 8.86 7.72
N GLN A 8 -12.12 9.13 6.55
CA GLN A 8 -10.79 9.76 6.44
C GLN A 8 -10.78 11.18 7.01
N LEU A 9 -11.78 12.00 6.71
CA LEU A 9 -11.91 13.35 7.24
C LEU A 9 -12.18 13.37 8.74
N SER A 10 -12.90 12.39 9.28
CA SER A 10 -13.14 12.27 10.71
C SER A 10 -11.86 11.96 11.48
N VAL A 11 -11.02 11.06 10.95
CA VAL A 11 -9.70 10.76 11.52
C VAL A 11 -8.81 12.01 11.48
N TRP A 12 -8.79 12.72 10.34
CA TRP A 12 -8.03 13.95 10.22
C TRP A 12 -8.49 15.02 11.22
N ALA A 13 -9.81 15.28 11.28
CA ALA A 13 -10.40 16.26 12.18
C ALA A 13 -10.11 15.94 13.66
N PHE A 14 -10.14 14.66 14.03
CA PHE A 14 -9.72 14.19 15.35
C PHE A 14 -8.24 14.47 15.60
N ALA A 15 -7.37 14.08 14.66
CA ALA A 15 -5.92 14.17 14.80
C ALA A 15 -5.45 15.63 14.95
N VAL A 16 -5.92 16.54 14.09
CA VAL A 16 -5.52 17.95 14.14
C VAL A 16 -5.98 18.69 15.40
N ARG A 17 -7.01 18.18 16.09
CA ARG A 17 -7.49 18.73 17.37
C ARG A 17 -6.68 18.27 18.58
N ARG A 18 -5.96 17.16 18.46
CA ARG A 18 -5.33 16.47 19.61
C ARG A 18 -3.82 16.37 19.53
N MET A 19 -3.23 16.60 18.35
CA MET A 19 -1.84 16.30 18.08
C MET A 19 -1.13 17.46 17.36
N PRO A 20 0.20 17.59 17.52
CA PRO A 20 1.02 18.44 16.67
C PRO A 20 0.80 18.13 15.18
N ALA A 21 0.97 19.13 14.30
CA ALA A 21 0.67 19.01 12.87
C ALA A 21 1.40 17.83 12.18
N ALA A 22 2.63 17.54 12.59
CA ALA A 22 3.42 16.43 12.05
C ALA A 22 2.82 15.05 12.42
N ASP A 23 2.50 14.86 13.70
CA ASP A 23 1.90 13.62 14.22
C ASP A 23 0.49 13.42 13.66
N ALA A 24 -0.29 14.51 13.57
CA ALA A 24 -1.61 14.48 12.99
C ALA A 24 -1.58 14.03 11.53
N ALA A 25 -0.62 14.52 10.75
CA ALA A 25 -0.46 14.11 9.36
C ALA A 25 0.04 12.66 9.22
N ALA A 26 0.97 12.22 10.07
CA ALA A 26 1.44 10.84 10.08
C ALA A 26 0.29 9.86 10.40
N LEU A 27 -0.51 10.14 11.43
CA LEU A 27 -1.67 9.34 11.79
C LEU A 27 -2.71 9.32 10.66
N THR A 28 -2.97 10.47 10.07
CA THR A 28 -3.93 10.63 8.96
C THR A 28 -3.51 9.86 7.72
N LEU A 29 -2.22 9.89 7.36
CA LEU A 29 -1.65 9.09 6.28
C LEU A 29 -1.74 7.61 6.59
N LEU A 30 -1.35 7.18 7.79
CA LEU A 30 -1.44 5.78 8.22
C LEU A 30 -2.87 5.26 8.14
N ALA A 31 -3.84 6.02 8.65
CA ALA A 31 -5.24 5.67 8.60
C ALA A 31 -5.75 5.55 7.14
N SER A 32 -5.29 6.42 6.25
CA SER A 32 -5.64 6.33 4.81
C SER A 32 -5.07 5.07 4.17
N VAL A 33 -3.80 4.78 4.43
CA VAL A 33 -3.12 3.59 3.91
C VAL A 33 -3.84 2.33 4.39
N LEU A 34 -4.06 2.21 5.70
CA LEU A 34 -4.77 1.07 6.29
C LEU A 34 -6.19 0.96 5.73
N TRP A 35 -6.92 2.07 5.63
CA TRP A 35 -8.26 2.07 5.08
C TRP A 35 -8.28 1.58 3.63
N VAL A 36 -7.39 2.08 2.77
CA VAL A 36 -7.31 1.62 1.38
C VAL A 36 -6.95 0.13 1.32
N PHE A 37 -5.92 -0.30 2.05
CA PHE A 37 -5.46 -1.69 2.03
C PHE A 37 -6.49 -2.69 2.53
N ILE A 38 -7.38 -2.26 3.44
CA ILE A 38 -8.46 -3.10 4.00
C ILE A 38 -9.73 -2.99 3.15
N ALA A 39 -10.23 -1.79 2.95
CA ALA A 39 -11.55 -1.57 2.38
C ALA A 39 -11.58 -1.80 0.88
N ALA A 40 -10.57 -1.37 0.11
CA ALA A 40 -10.60 -1.51 -1.35
C ALA A 40 -10.85 -2.95 -1.83
N PRO A 41 -10.11 -3.99 -1.36
CA PRO A 41 -10.38 -5.37 -1.76
C PRO A 41 -11.74 -5.90 -1.28
N ILE A 42 -12.23 -5.47 -0.11
CA ILE A 42 -13.55 -5.86 0.42
C ILE A 42 -14.66 -5.29 -0.47
N PHE A 43 -14.60 -4.00 -0.80
CA PHE A 43 -15.56 -3.37 -1.70
C PHE A 43 -15.50 -3.95 -3.11
N ALA A 44 -14.30 -4.31 -3.59
CA ALA A 44 -14.14 -4.99 -4.86
C ALA A 44 -14.78 -6.39 -4.88
N ALA A 45 -14.70 -7.14 -3.77
CA ALA A 45 -15.30 -8.47 -3.65
C ALA A 45 -16.83 -8.47 -3.81
N GLY A 46 -17.49 -7.37 -3.43
CA GLY A 46 -18.93 -7.21 -3.49
C GLY A 46 -19.52 -6.87 -4.86
N GLY A 47 -18.71 -6.63 -5.89
CA GLY A 47 -19.21 -6.35 -7.25
C GLY A 47 -19.82 -7.60 -7.92
N ARG A 48 -20.81 -7.41 -8.80
CA ARG A 48 -21.41 -8.49 -9.60
C ARG A 48 -20.50 -8.89 -10.76
N THR A 49 -19.86 -7.90 -11.39
CA THR A 49 -18.87 -8.07 -12.47
C THR A 49 -17.49 -7.59 -12.05
N GLY A 50 -16.44 -8.07 -12.74
CA GLY A 50 -15.06 -7.67 -12.44
C GLY A 50 -14.83 -6.16 -12.55
N LEU A 51 -15.43 -5.55 -13.57
CA LEU A 51 -15.40 -4.11 -13.80
C LEU A 51 -16.14 -3.34 -12.69
N GLU A 52 -17.32 -3.80 -12.26
CA GLU A 52 -18.03 -3.21 -11.12
C GLU A 52 -17.20 -3.29 -9.83
N GLY A 53 -16.56 -4.43 -9.57
CA GLY A 53 -15.69 -4.60 -8.41
C GLY A 53 -14.48 -3.68 -8.46
N LEU A 54 -13.83 -3.54 -9.62
CA LEU A 54 -12.73 -2.60 -9.81
C LEU A 54 -13.18 -1.15 -9.58
N PHE A 55 -14.35 -0.74 -10.06
CA PHE A 55 -14.89 0.60 -9.79
C PHE A 55 -15.19 0.82 -8.31
N ARG A 56 -15.75 -0.18 -7.62
CA ARG A 56 -16.03 -0.08 -6.18
C ARG A 56 -14.76 0.02 -5.34
N GLY A 57 -13.75 -0.80 -5.63
CA GLY A 57 -12.43 -0.74 -4.98
C GLY A 57 -11.69 0.56 -5.33
N GLY A 58 -11.68 0.94 -6.61
CA GLY A 58 -11.12 2.19 -7.12
C GLY A 58 -11.72 3.42 -6.45
N SER A 59 -13.04 3.44 -6.24
CA SER A 59 -13.71 4.53 -5.51
C SER A 59 -13.24 4.70 -4.07
N VAL A 60 -12.72 3.64 -3.43
CA VAL A 60 -12.11 3.71 -2.09
C VAL A 60 -10.71 4.30 -2.17
N ILE A 61 -9.93 3.92 -3.19
CA ILE A 61 -8.60 4.46 -3.48
C ILE A 61 -8.72 5.95 -3.81
N ASP A 62 -9.59 6.33 -4.74
CA ASP A 62 -9.78 7.72 -5.20
C ASP A 62 -10.28 8.63 -4.09
N ALA A 63 -11.07 8.11 -3.15
CA ALA A 63 -11.50 8.87 -1.98
C ALA A 63 -10.30 9.36 -1.14
N SER A 64 -9.18 8.63 -1.12
CA SER A 64 -7.95 9.06 -0.43
C SER A 64 -7.36 10.35 -1.02
N ILE A 65 -7.64 10.68 -2.29
CA ILE A 65 -7.20 11.93 -2.92
C ILE A 65 -7.67 13.14 -2.12
N VAL A 66 -8.91 13.12 -1.62
CA VAL A 66 -9.47 14.23 -0.84
C VAL A 66 -8.56 14.54 0.34
N LEU A 67 -8.14 13.51 1.07
CA LEU A 67 -7.30 13.68 2.24
C LEU A 67 -5.87 14.08 1.88
N LEU A 68 -5.31 13.50 0.81
CA LEU A 68 -3.99 13.86 0.30
C LEU A 68 -3.94 15.32 -0.16
N VAL A 69 -5.00 15.83 -0.79
CA VAL A 69 -5.17 17.23 -1.15
C VAL A 69 -5.22 18.11 0.10
N VAL A 70 -6.00 17.73 1.12
CA VAL A 70 -6.05 18.47 2.40
C VAL A 70 -4.67 18.56 3.04
N LEU A 71 -3.91 17.46 3.07
CA LEU A 71 -2.55 17.43 3.61
C LEU A 71 -1.57 18.27 2.77
N ALA A 72 -1.68 18.23 1.44
CA ALA A 72 -0.83 18.99 0.53
C ALA A 72 -1.06 20.51 0.63
N VAL A 73 -2.32 20.95 0.70
CA VAL A 73 -2.68 22.37 0.85
C VAL A 73 -2.20 22.95 2.18
N ARG A 74 -2.17 22.16 3.25
CA ARG A 74 -1.74 22.59 4.59
C ARG A 74 -0.20 22.66 4.77
N GLY A 75 0.56 22.27 3.74
CA GLY A 75 1.89 22.82 3.46
C GLY A 75 3.05 22.53 4.41
N ARG A 76 2.95 21.56 5.35
CA ARG A 76 4.06 21.23 6.26
C ARG A 76 4.49 19.75 6.31
N PRO A 77 3.58 18.76 6.26
CA PRO A 77 3.98 17.36 6.36
C PRO A 77 4.08 16.62 5.02
N LEU A 78 3.35 17.05 3.99
CA LEU A 78 3.30 16.41 2.67
C LEU A 78 3.23 17.49 1.58
N GLN A 79 4.15 17.47 0.62
CA GLN A 79 4.09 18.36 -0.55
C GLN A 79 3.14 17.79 -1.61
N TRP A 80 2.70 18.61 -2.57
CA TRP A 80 1.88 18.16 -3.71
C TRP A 80 2.47 16.96 -4.45
N MET A 81 3.76 17.01 -4.77
CA MET A 81 4.44 15.89 -5.42
C MET A 81 4.48 14.66 -4.49
N GLY A 82 4.63 14.84 -3.18
CA GLY A 82 4.53 13.76 -2.21
C GLY A 82 3.14 13.11 -2.21
N ALA A 83 2.08 13.92 -2.25
CA ALA A 83 0.70 13.45 -2.35
C ALA A 83 0.46 12.61 -3.62
N VAL A 84 0.98 13.06 -4.76
CA VAL A 84 0.92 12.30 -6.03
C VAL A 84 1.62 10.95 -5.88
N LYS A 85 2.83 10.91 -5.32
CA LYS A 85 3.57 9.66 -5.11
C LYS A 85 2.82 8.70 -4.18
N VAL A 86 2.30 9.20 -3.05
CA VAL A 86 1.49 8.41 -2.11
C VAL A 86 0.26 7.84 -2.81
N TYR A 87 -0.45 8.65 -3.58
CA TYR A 87 -1.61 8.19 -4.34
C TYR A 87 -1.24 7.08 -5.34
N LEU A 88 -0.14 7.21 -6.08
CA LEU A 88 0.30 6.18 -7.03
C LEU A 88 0.64 4.85 -6.34
N ILE A 89 1.24 4.89 -5.15
CA ILE A 89 1.50 3.69 -4.35
C ILE A 89 0.18 3.07 -3.88
N LEU A 90 -0.73 3.87 -3.32
CA LEU A 90 -2.06 3.40 -2.90
C LEU A 90 -2.84 2.77 -4.04
N ALA A 91 -2.83 3.42 -5.21
CA ALA A 91 -3.49 2.94 -6.41
C ALA A 91 -2.88 1.63 -6.89
N ALA A 92 -1.55 1.54 -6.98
CA ALA A 92 -0.89 0.31 -7.41
C ALA A 92 -1.22 -0.85 -6.48
N VAL A 93 -0.99 -0.71 -5.17
CA VAL A 93 -1.25 -1.78 -4.19
C VAL A 93 -2.73 -2.15 -4.14
N GLY A 94 -3.61 -1.15 -4.05
CA GLY A 94 -5.06 -1.37 -3.96
C GLY A 94 -5.62 -2.05 -5.21
N LEU A 95 -5.18 -1.65 -6.41
CA LEU A 95 -5.57 -2.31 -7.66
C LEU A 95 -5.04 -3.73 -7.76
N THR A 96 -3.82 -4.03 -7.28
CA THR A 96 -3.31 -5.40 -7.20
C THR A 96 -4.22 -6.27 -6.33
N GLN A 97 -4.59 -5.79 -5.14
CA GLN A 97 -5.48 -6.53 -4.24
C GLN A 97 -6.88 -6.74 -4.88
N CYS A 98 -7.43 -5.70 -5.51
CA CYS A 98 -8.71 -5.80 -6.22
C CYS A 98 -8.65 -6.80 -7.38
N ALA A 99 -7.57 -6.80 -8.17
CA ALA A 99 -7.37 -7.76 -9.25
C ALA A 99 -7.27 -9.20 -8.72
N LEU A 100 -6.55 -9.42 -7.61
CA LEU A 100 -6.42 -10.72 -6.96
C LEU A 100 -7.76 -11.29 -6.54
N VAL A 101 -8.60 -10.47 -5.89
CA VAL A 101 -9.94 -10.87 -5.44
C VAL A 101 -10.77 -11.42 -6.62
N TRP A 102 -10.66 -10.81 -7.79
CA TRP A 102 -11.45 -11.19 -8.98
C TRP A 102 -10.95 -12.40 -9.75
N THR A 103 -9.86 -13.02 -9.30
CA THR A 103 -9.47 -14.36 -9.74
C THR A 103 -10.43 -15.44 -9.23
N ALA A 104 -11.16 -15.19 -8.14
CA ALA A 104 -12.14 -16.12 -7.58
C ALA A 104 -13.48 -16.09 -8.33
N GLY A 105 -14.02 -17.30 -8.57
CA GLY A 105 -15.29 -17.50 -9.26
C GLY A 105 -16.55 -17.20 -8.43
N SER A 106 -16.49 -17.36 -7.10
CA SER A 106 -17.66 -17.23 -6.22
C SER A 106 -17.54 -16.05 -5.24
N ALA A 107 -18.68 -15.50 -4.80
CA ALA A 107 -18.72 -14.38 -3.86
C ALA A 107 -17.99 -14.69 -2.54
N ARG A 108 -18.20 -15.89 -1.97
CA ARG A 108 -17.51 -16.33 -0.75
C ARG A 108 -16.00 -16.37 -0.94
N ALA A 109 -15.52 -16.97 -2.04
CA ALA A 109 -14.09 -17.05 -2.32
C ALA A 109 -13.45 -15.67 -2.54
N ARG A 110 -14.17 -14.72 -3.14
CA ARG A 110 -13.71 -13.32 -3.27
C ARG A 110 -13.46 -12.66 -1.93
N HIS A 111 -14.34 -12.85 -0.95
CA HIS A 111 -14.15 -12.27 0.40
C HIS A 111 -13.00 -12.93 1.15
N VAL A 112 -12.82 -14.26 1.00
CA VAL A 112 -11.66 -14.96 1.56
C VAL A 112 -10.36 -14.46 0.92
N LEU A 113 -10.32 -14.30 -0.40
CA LEU A 113 -9.17 -13.72 -1.09
C LEU A 113 -8.93 -12.26 -0.69
N ALA A 114 -9.97 -11.48 -0.43
CA ALA A 114 -9.83 -10.11 0.05
C ALA A 114 -9.14 -10.11 1.42
N ALA A 115 -9.62 -10.92 2.38
CA ALA A 115 -8.98 -11.06 3.69
C ALA A 115 -7.53 -11.56 3.57
N ALA A 116 -7.26 -12.53 2.70
CA ALA A 116 -5.91 -13.02 2.43
C ALA A 116 -5.00 -11.93 1.82
N ALA A 117 -5.52 -11.11 0.90
CA ALA A 117 -4.79 -10.00 0.29
C ALA A 117 -4.46 -8.90 1.31
N VAL A 118 -5.38 -8.63 2.24
CA VAL A 118 -5.14 -7.71 3.37
C VAL A 118 -4.01 -8.24 4.23
N LEU A 119 -4.11 -9.50 4.68
CA LEU A 119 -3.09 -10.13 5.53
C LEU A 119 -1.73 -10.18 4.83
N LEU A 120 -1.69 -10.46 3.53
CA LEU A 120 -0.46 -10.49 2.74
C LEU A 120 0.20 -9.11 2.69
N VAL A 121 -0.55 -8.05 2.40
CA VAL A 121 0.00 -6.68 2.37
C VAL A 121 0.49 -6.25 3.76
N LEU A 122 -0.23 -6.62 4.83
CA LEU A 122 0.23 -6.38 6.20
C LEU A 122 1.51 -7.16 6.52
N ALA A 123 1.60 -8.43 6.11
CA ALA A 123 2.79 -9.26 6.30
C ALA A 123 4.00 -8.71 5.54
N VAL A 124 3.82 -8.26 4.29
CA VAL A 124 4.87 -7.59 3.49
C VAL A 124 5.28 -6.27 4.13
N SER A 125 4.31 -5.49 4.62
CA SER A 125 4.57 -4.22 5.33
C SER A 125 5.36 -4.44 6.62
N ALA A 126 5.09 -5.55 7.33
CA ALA A 126 5.83 -6.00 8.51
C ALA A 126 7.13 -6.74 8.15
N GLY A 127 7.40 -6.97 6.86
CA GLY A 127 8.62 -7.57 6.29
C GLY A 127 9.91 -7.25 7.03
N PRO A 128 10.19 -5.98 7.36
CA PRO A 128 11.46 -5.58 7.95
C PRO A 128 11.69 -6.16 9.35
N PHE A 129 10.63 -6.53 10.07
CA PHE A 129 10.73 -7.11 11.41
C PHE A 129 11.10 -8.60 11.38
N TRP A 130 10.62 -9.34 10.38
CA TRP A 130 10.83 -10.79 10.31
C TRP A 130 11.86 -11.22 9.27
N ALA A 131 12.19 -10.39 8.28
CA ALA A 131 13.22 -10.67 7.28
C ALA A 131 14.66 -10.56 7.83
N ASN A 132 14.84 -10.01 9.04
CA ASN A 132 16.15 -9.80 9.67
C ASN A 132 17.00 -11.08 9.70
N GLY A 133 16.42 -12.21 10.10
CA GLY A 133 17.15 -13.49 10.16
C GLY A 133 17.65 -13.96 8.79
N ALA A 134 16.83 -13.79 7.75
CA ALA A 134 17.19 -14.15 6.37
C ALA A 134 18.30 -13.23 5.82
N ILE A 135 18.24 -11.92 6.10
CA ILE A 135 19.27 -10.95 5.70
C ILE A 135 20.60 -11.25 6.40
N MET A 136 20.57 -11.54 7.70
CA MET A 136 21.77 -11.86 8.46
C MET A 136 22.43 -13.17 7.99
N ALA A 137 21.62 -14.20 7.70
CA ALA A 137 22.10 -15.50 7.26
C ALA A 137 22.59 -15.53 5.80
N ALA A 138 22.25 -14.52 4.99
CA ALA A 138 22.62 -14.48 3.59
C ALA A 138 24.12 -14.14 3.40
N PRO A 139 24.86 -14.91 2.58
CA PRO A 139 26.26 -14.67 2.33
C PRO A 139 26.50 -13.57 1.28
N GLY A 140 27.48 -12.71 1.57
CA GLY A 140 28.05 -11.74 0.63
C GLY A 140 26.98 -10.90 -0.11
N PRO A 141 26.99 -10.85 -1.45
CA PRO A 141 26.12 -9.97 -2.24
C PRO A 141 24.62 -10.32 -2.16
N TRP A 142 24.25 -11.49 -1.63
CA TRP A 142 22.85 -11.86 -1.45
C TRP A 142 22.18 -11.10 -0.30
N ARG A 143 22.94 -10.72 0.74
CA ARG A 143 22.44 -9.88 1.83
C ARG A 143 21.86 -8.58 1.28
N ASP A 144 22.60 -7.93 0.39
CA ASP A 144 22.22 -6.66 -0.23
C ASP A 144 21.00 -6.80 -1.14
N ARG A 145 20.94 -7.88 -1.94
CA ARG A 145 19.80 -8.17 -2.82
C ARG A 145 18.52 -8.44 -2.04
N ILE A 146 18.58 -9.22 -0.97
CA ILE A 146 17.42 -9.56 -0.15
C ILE A 146 16.90 -8.30 0.55
N GLY A 147 17.78 -7.51 1.18
CA GLY A 147 17.32 -6.28 1.82
C GLY A 147 16.76 -5.27 0.83
N TYR A 148 17.35 -5.12 -0.36
CA TYR A 148 16.77 -4.28 -1.42
C TYR A 148 15.38 -4.78 -1.83
N ALA A 149 15.21 -6.10 -2.02
CA ALA A 149 13.91 -6.68 -2.37
C ALA A 149 12.86 -6.43 -1.28
N VAL A 150 13.23 -6.57 0.00
CA VAL A 150 12.35 -6.28 1.15
C VAL A 150 11.92 -4.81 1.15
N VAL A 151 12.84 -3.88 0.91
CA VAL A 151 12.52 -2.44 0.85
C VAL A 151 11.69 -2.11 -0.39
N ALA A 152 12.05 -2.65 -1.56
CA ALA A 152 11.38 -2.37 -2.83
C ALA A 152 9.95 -2.91 -2.90
N ALA A 153 9.67 -4.07 -2.29
CA ALA A 153 8.33 -4.64 -2.24
C ALA A 153 7.44 -4.02 -1.17
N ASN A 154 8.00 -3.24 -0.22
CA ASN A 154 7.27 -2.78 0.94
C ASN A 154 6.66 -1.37 0.71
N PRO A 155 5.31 -1.25 0.68
CA PRO A 155 4.67 0.03 0.44
C PRO A 155 4.88 1.05 1.57
N VAL A 156 5.09 0.61 2.81
CA VAL A 156 5.36 1.49 3.96
C VAL A 156 6.70 2.23 3.77
N PHE A 157 7.73 1.52 3.30
CA PHE A 157 9.00 2.16 2.96
C PHE A 157 8.88 3.12 1.77
N ALA A 158 8.09 2.76 0.76
CA ALA A 158 7.84 3.63 -0.38
C ALA A 158 7.15 4.95 0.05
N PHE A 159 6.21 4.90 1.01
CA PHE A 159 5.58 6.10 1.56
C PHE A 159 6.56 7.01 2.31
N ALA A 160 7.53 6.44 3.04
CA ALA A 160 8.56 7.24 3.72
C ALA A 160 9.37 8.09 2.72
N GLY A 161 9.68 7.54 1.54
CA GLY A 161 10.35 8.26 0.45
C GLY A 161 9.52 9.35 -0.25
N CYS A 162 8.23 9.49 0.09
CA CYS A 162 7.34 10.50 -0.48
C CYS A 162 7.30 11.81 0.33
N LEU A 163 7.89 11.83 1.52
CA LEU A 163 7.81 12.94 2.45
C LEU A 163 9.05 13.84 2.35
N PRO A 164 8.92 15.15 2.63
CA PRO A 164 10.07 16.05 2.65
C PRO A 164 11.22 15.53 3.52
N LYS A 165 12.47 15.78 3.10
CA LYS A 165 13.65 15.45 3.91
C LYS A 165 13.53 16.14 5.28
N GLY A 166 13.56 15.34 6.35
CA GLY A 166 13.43 15.84 7.72
C GLY A 166 12.00 16.08 8.23
N SER A 167 10.93 15.77 7.46
CA SER A 167 9.55 15.95 7.93
C SER A 167 8.88 14.68 8.44
N PHE A 168 9.53 13.52 8.28
CA PHE A 168 8.99 12.25 8.75
C PHE A 168 9.85 11.63 9.86
N ILE A 169 9.13 11.09 10.84
CA ILE A 169 9.65 10.44 12.05
C ILE A 169 10.65 9.33 11.71
N TRP A 170 10.62 8.74 10.51
CA TRP A 170 11.55 7.65 10.14
C TRP A 170 13.00 8.11 9.91
N HIS A 171 13.21 9.34 9.46
CA HIS A 171 14.55 9.92 9.31
C HIS A 171 15.01 10.68 10.56
N GLN A 172 14.07 11.18 11.37
CA GLN A 172 14.37 11.88 12.63
C GLN A 172 14.44 10.95 13.85
N LYS A 173 13.79 9.79 13.79
CA LYS A 173 13.94 8.66 14.71
C LYS A 173 14.46 7.48 13.91
N PRO A 174 15.79 7.33 13.79
CA PRO A 174 16.40 6.17 13.17
C PRO A 174 15.95 4.84 13.80
N LEU A 175 15.24 4.84 14.94
CA LEU A 175 14.57 3.69 15.58
C LEU A 175 14.18 2.54 14.63
N LEU A 176 13.43 2.76 13.55
CA LEU A 176 12.99 1.65 12.68
C LEU A 176 14.13 1.05 11.84
N TYR A 177 15.11 1.86 11.45
CA TYR A 177 16.35 1.43 10.80
C TYR A 177 17.38 0.92 11.84
N GLU A 178 17.35 1.40 13.09
CA GLU A 178 18.20 0.93 14.19
C GLU A 178 17.71 -0.40 14.78
N PHE A 179 16.40 -0.63 14.80
CA PHE A 179 15.78 -1.90 15.24
C PHE A 179 15.75 -2.96 14.14
N THR A 180 16.05 -2.60 12.90
CA THR A 180 16.14 -3.56 11.80
C THR A 180 17.59 -3.66 11.33
N VAL A 181 18.00 -4.86 10.95
CA VAL A 181 19.38 -5.12 10.44
C VAL A 181 19.70 -4.23 9.24
N LEU A 182 18.66 -3.79 8.52
CA LEU A 182 18.67 -2.93 7.33
C LEU A 182 19.19 -1.50 7.55
N GLY A 183 19.27 -1.00 8.78
CA GLY A 183 19.87 0.31 9.06
C GLY A 183 21.13 0.26 9.92
N ARG A 184 21.31 -0.81 10.71
CA ARG A 184 22.49 -0.95 11.58
C ARG A 184 23.67 -1.66 10.92
N ASP A 185 23.41 -2.77 10.22
CA ASP A 185 24.47 -3.73 9.84
C ASP A 185 24.66 -3.87 8.31
N SER A 186 23.69 -3.38 7.51
CA SER A 186 23.81 -3.20 6.04
C SER A 186 23.09 -1.89 5.70
N PRO A 187 23.77 -0.72 5.61
CA PRO A 187 23.13 0.54 5.27
C PRO A 187 22.58 0.47 3.84
N MET A 188 21.34 0.00 3.72
CA MET A 188 20.69 -0.24 2.45
C MET A 188 20.32 1.09 1.82
N HIS A 189 20.67 1.26 0.54
CA HIS A 189 20.13 2.37 -0.23
C HIS A 189 18.59 2.24 -0.29
N PRO A 190 17.84 3.30 0.05
CA PRO A 190 16.39 3.28 -0.05
C PRO A 190 16.01 2.98 -1.50
N ALA A 191 15.08 2.04 -1.70
CA ALA A 191 14.51 1.81 -3.02
C ALA A 191 13.72 3.05 -3.44
N ALA A 192 13.84 3.43 -4.72
CA ALA A 192 13.05 4.55 -5.22
C ALA A 192 11.55 4.18 -5.20
N TRP A 193 10.69 5.09 -4.73
CA TRP A 193 9.25 4.85 -4.55
C TRP A 193 8.55 4.28 -5.79
N TYR A 194 9.00 4.66 -6.99
CA TYR A 194 8.41 4.19 -8.25
C TYR A 194 8.69 2.70 -8.50
N VAL A 195 9.73 2.12 -7.91
CA VAL A 195 10.02 0.69 -8.00
C VAL A 195 8.89 -0.11 -7.35
N THR A 196 8.42 0.31 -6.17
CA THR A 196 7.27 -0.32 -5.51
C THR A 196 6.02 -0.19 -6.36
N VAL A 197 5.76 0.99 -6.93
CA VAL A 197 4.64 1.19 -7.86
C VAL A 197 4.72 0.23 -9.05
N MET A 198 5.89 0.10 -9.67
CA MET A 198 6.11 -0.82 -10.79
C MET A 198 5.86 -2.28 -10.39
N VAL A 199 6.39 -2.72 -9.24
CA VAL A 199 6.18 -4.09 -8.74
C VAL A 199 4.69 -4.40 -8.62
N TYR A 200 3.93 -3.55 -7.93
CA TYR A 200 2.50 -3.78 -7.73
C TYR A 200 1.68 -3.61 -9.02
N ALA A 201 2.03 -2.66 -9.88
CA ALA A 201 1.36 -2.48 -11.17
C ALA A 201 1.56 -3.69 -12.10
N VAL A 202 2.79 -4.22 -12.18
CA VAL A 202 3.09 -5.44 -12.95
C VAL A 202 2.34 -6.63 -12.38
N LEU A 203 2.31 -6.80 -11.06
CA LEU A 203 1.54 -7.86 -10.41
C LEU A 203 0.04 -7.74 -10.71
N ALA A 204 -0.52 -6.53 -10.64
CA ALA A 204 -1.92 -6.29 -10.95
C ALA A 204 -2.24 -6.67 -12.41
N ALA A 205 -1.39 -6.25 -13.35
CA ALA A 205 -1.54 -6.57 -14.77
C ALA A 205 -1.44 -8.09 -15.02
N ALA A 206 -0.45 -8.77 -14.43
CA ALA A 206 -0.27 -10.20 -14.56
C ALA A 206 -1.47 -10.99 -14.01
N VAL A 207 -1.97 -10.62 -12.83
CA VAL A 207 -3.12 -11.24 -12.20
C VAL A 207 -4.39 -11.02 -13.02
N ALA A 208 -4.60 -9.79 -13.52
CA ALA A 208 -5.73 -9.48 -14.38
C ALA A 208 -5.68 -10.27 -15.70
N ALA A 209 -4.52 -10.33 -16.35
CA ALA A 209 -4.31 -11.10 -17.58
C ALA A 209 -4.59 -12.60 -17.36
N ALA A 210 -4.08 -13.18 -16.28
CA ALA A 210 -4.33 -14.58 -15.93
C ALA A 210 -5.82 -14.85 -15.66
N ALA A 211 -6.52 -13.91 -15.01
CA ALA A 211 -7.96 -14.02 -14.76
C ALA A 211 -8.78 -13.97 -16.06
N VAL A 212 -8.41 -13.11 -17.01
CA VAL A 212 -9.05 -13.00 -18.33
C VAL A 212 -8.82 -14.27 -19.14
N ALA A 213 -7.58 -14.76 -19.22
CA ALA A 213 -7.23 -15.97 -19.95
C ALA A 213 -8.01 -17.21 -19.43
N ARG A 214 -8.13 -17.36 -18.11
CA ARG A 214 -8.91 -18.45 -17.48
C ARG A 214 -10.39 -18.42 -17.81
N ARG A 215 -10.96 -17.23 -18.07
CA ARG A 215 -12.38 -17.09 -18.46
C ARG A 215 -12.59 -17.37 -19.94
N ALA A 216 -11.66 -16.96 -20.80
CA ALA A 216 -11.71 -17.24 -22.23
C ALA A 216 -11.64 -18.75 -22.55
N GLY A 217 -10.89 -19.52 -21.76
CA GLY A 217 -10.79 -20.97 -21.92
C GLY A 217 -12.01 -21.78 -21.46
N LYS A 218 -13.03 -21.14 -20.86
CA LYS A 218 -14.29 -21.79 -20.52
C LYS A 218 -15.28 -21.54 -21.67
N THR A 219 -15.14 -22.30 -22.75
CA THR A 219 -16.17 -22.37 -23.79
C THR A 219 -17.47 -22.88 -23.15
N PRO A 220 -18.61 -22.20 -23.33
CA PRO A 220 -19.88 -22.71 -22.85
C PRO A 220 -20.20 -24.00 -23.62
N SER A 221 -20.21 -25.13 -22.93
CA SER A 221 -20.85 -26.35 -23.43
C SER A 221 -22.35 -26.06 -23.48
N HIS A 222 -22.85 -25.82 -24.70
CA HIS A 222 -24.27 -25.73 -25.00
C HIS A 222 -24.96 -27.09 -24.83
#